data_AF-H3GKI1-F1
#
_entry.id   AF-H3GKI1-F1
#
_cell.length_a   1.000
_cell.length_b   1.000
_cell.length_c   1.000
_cell.angle_alpha   90.00
_cell.angle_beta   90.00
_cell.angle_gamma   90.00
#
_symmetry.space_group_name_H-M   'P 1'
#
loop_
_entity.id
_entity.type
_entity.pdbx_description
1 polymer ?
#
loop_
_entity_poly.entity_id
_entity_poly.type
_entity_poly.pdbx_seq_one_letter_code
_entity_poly.pdbx_strand_id
1 'polypeptide(L)'
;MPLVVVCGIPAAGKTVAATALADHLQRQLPEDKVVCISPATVNVDKTQGYADSKEEKNTRSALKAAVEKVVNAKTIVVLDALNYTKGERYELFCKAKAESTTYCVVYVDTPVEAALQRNAAREERINPKLLEELAARFEVPVEKNRWDSPLFRLTPGDFTSDGTGVPLDAITETIRFGKTVQAGLATKAAPAAETSFLQALDEVTSAIVDALLVHQRDAGVADGLRVPLHTISSELRLTRPLSTAETRRHRRQYIKITRLRPCAVAAIGDLFVEYLNQQG
;
A
#
# COMPACT_ATOMS: atom_id res chain seq x y z
N MET A 1 1.53 7.66 4.26
CA MET A 1 0.85 8.90 3.82
C MET A 1 0.01 8.60 2.59
N PRO A 2 -1.20 9.18 2.51
CA PRO A 2 -2.31 8.68 1.70
C PRO A 2 -2.09 8.59 0.20
N LEU A 3 -2.79 7.64 -0.43
CA LEU A 3 -3.03 7.60 -1.87
C LEU A 3 -4.49 8.00 -2.17
N VAL A 4 -4.68 9.09 -2.89
CA VAL A 4 -5.98 9.55 -3.41
C VAL A 4 -6.04 9.23 -4.89
N VAL A 5 -7.03 8.43 -5.29
CA VAL A 5 -7.28 8.02 -6.68
C VAL A 5 -8.50 8.76 -7.19
N VAL A 6 -8.31 9.71 -8.10
CA VAL A 6 -9.42 10.40 -8.77
C VAL A 6 -9.80 9.60 -10.01
N CYS A 7 -11.07 9.25 -10.17
CA CYS A 7 -11.54 8.47 -11.32
C CYS A 7 -12.78 9.09 -11.98
N GLY A 8 -13.02 8.74 -13.23
CA GLY A 8 -14.14 9.27 -14.03
C GLY A 8 -13.82 9.31 -15.51
N ILE A 9 -14.85 9.47 -16.34
CA ILE A 9 -14.73 9.50 -17.80
C ILE A 9 -13.87 10.69 -18.29
N PRO A 10 -13.34 10.66 -19.53
CA PRO A 10 -12.64 11.83 -20.09
C PRO A 10 -13.50 13.09 -20.00
N ALA A 11 -12.87 14.25 -19.80
CA ALA A 11 -13.55 15.54 -19.60
C ALA A 11 -14.54 15.64 -18.41
N ALA A 12 -14.55 14.67 -17.48
CA ALA A 12 -15.41 14.71 -16.28
C ALA A 12 -15.08 15.83 -15.26
N GLY A 13 -13.89 16.43 -15.30
CA GLY A 13 -13.48 17.45 -14.30
C GLY A 13 -12.51 16.93 -13.23
N LYS A 14 -11.96 15.73 -13.42
CA LYS A 14 -10.95 15.11 -12.53
C LYS A 14 -9.76 16.01 -12.23
N THR A 15 -9.15 16.60 -13.26
CA THR A 15 -8.01 17.50 -13.09
C THR A 15 -8.35 18.72 -12.23
N VAL A 16 -9.57 19.26 -12.34
CA VAL A 16 -10.02 20.38 -11.47
C VAL A 16 -10.06 19.93 -10.01
N ALA A 17 -10.71 18.80 -9.72
CA ALA A 17 -10.78 18.26 -8.36
C ALA A 17 -9.40 17.88 -7.80
N ALA A 18 -8.54 17.26 -8.61
CA ALA A 18 -7.21 16.83 -8.23
C ALA A 18 -6.26 18.01 -7.95
N THR A 19 -6.27 19.04 -8.81
CA THR A 19 -5.46 20.25 -8.61
C THR A 19 -5.94 21.03 -7.39
N ALA A 20 -7.24 21.26 -7.25
CA ALA A 20 -7.79 21.93 -6.07
C ALA A 20 -7.41 21.21 -4.76
N LEU A 21 -7.46 19.87 -4.76
CA LEU A 21 -7.03 19.05 -3.63
C LEU A 21 -5.52 19.17 -3.37
N ALA A 22 -4.68 19.04 -4.40
CA ALA A 22 -3.24 19.16 -4.25
C ALA A 22 -2.83 20.54 -3.69
N ASP A 23 -3.40 21.61 -4.23
CA ASP A 23 -3.14 22.98 -3.79
C ASP A 23 -3.63 23.25 -2.37
N HIS A 24 -4.77 22.65 -1.98
CA HIS A 24 -5.28 22.74 -0.62
C HIS A 24 -4.38 21.98 0.36
N LEU A 25 -3.98 20.75 0.03
CA LEU A 25 -3.08 19.95 0.87
C LEU A 25 -1.73 20.64 1.06
N GLN A 26 -1.16 21.21 -0.02
CA GLN A 26 0.12 21.91 0.06
C GLN A 26 0.06 23.15 0.96
N ARG A 27 -1.10 23.83 1.02
CA ARG A 27 -1.32 24.99 1.91
C ARG A 27 -1.58 24.59 3.36
N GLN A 28 -2.42 23.57 3.58
CA GLN A 28 -2.79 23.09 4.92
C GLN A 28 -1.65 22.34 5.61
N LEU A 29 -0.82 21.64 4.82
CA LEU A 29 0.20 20.70 5.29
C LEU A 29 1.57 21.04 4.68
N PRO A 30 2.17 22.20 5.02
CA PRO A 30 3.40 22.67 4.37
C PRO A 30 4.61 21.75 4.60
N GLU A 31 4.63 21.02 5.71
CA GLU A 31 5.71 20.07 6.06
C GLU A 31 5.57 18.72 5.33
N ASP A 32 4.39 18.41 4.81
CA ASP A 32 4.10 17.14 4.15
C ASP A 32 4.39 17.23 2.65
N LYS A 33 5.02 16.17 2.12
CA LYS A 33 5.28 16.10 0.68
C LYS A 33 4.01 15.71 -0.06
N VAL A 34 3.44 16.63 -0.85
CA VAL A 34 2.31 16.36 -1.74
C VAL A 34 2.81 16.16 -3.18
N VAL A 35 2.36 15.10 -3.83
CA VAL A 35 2.71 14.80 -5.24
C VAL A 35 1.44 14.53 -6.01
N CYS A 36 1.16 15.37 -7.02
CA CYS A 36 0.11 15.11 -8.00
C CYS A 36 0.70 14.38 -9.22
N ILE A 37 0.15 13.22 -9.55
CA ILE A 37 0.53 12.41 -10.72
C ILE A 37 -0.61 12.46 -11.73
N SER A 38 -0.29 12.78 -12.97
CA SER A 38 -1.22 12.79 -14.11
C SER A 38 -0.52 12.30 -15.38
N PRO A 39 -1.25 12.06 -16.50
CA PRO A 39 -0.64 11.75 -17.78
C PRO A 39 0.48 12.73 -18.17
N ALA A 40 0.27 14.03 -17.94
CA ALA A 40 1.27 15.05 -18.25
C ALA A 40 2.56 14.87 -17.44
N THR A 41 2.47 14.50 -16.15
CA THR A 41 3.66 14.30 -15.30
C THR A 41 4.47 13.05 -15.65
N VAL A 42 3.88 12.13 -16.41
CA VAL A 42 4.55 10.92 -16.92
C VAL A 42 4.84 11.02 -18.43
N ASN A 43 4.82 12.22 -18.99
CA ASN A 43 5.08 12.52 -20.41
C ASN A 43 4.14 11.80 -21.38
N VAL A 44 2.88 11.60 -20.98
CA VAL A 44 1.83 11.06 -21.83
C VAL A 44 0.93 12.19 -22.31
N ASP A 45 0.84 12.34 -23.63
CA ASP A 45 -0.13 13.21 -24.29
C ASP A 45 -1.55 12.66 -24.08
N LYS A 46 -2.46 13.47 -23.53
CA LYS A 46 -3.85 13.06 -23.23
C LYS A 46 -4.66 12.73 -24.50
N THR A 47 -4.28 13.27 -25.65
CA THR A 47 -4.94 13.01 -26.94
C THR A 47 -4.49 11.69 -27.57
N GLN A 48 -3.26 11.23 -27.26
CA GLN A 48 -2.66 10.03 -27.85
C GLN A 48 -2.59 8.85 -26.89
N GLY A 49 -2.45 9.10 -25.59
CA GLY A 49 -2.25 8.07 -24.55
C GLY A 49 -3.40 7.09 -24.37
N TYR A 50 -4.52 7.32 -25.06
CA TYR A 50 -5.70 6.47 -25.08
C TYR A 50 -6.20 6.19 -26.50
N ALA A 51 -5.41 6.51 -27.54
CA ALA A 51 -5.83 6.38 -28.94
C ALA A 51 -6.09 4.92 -29.36
N ASP A 52 -5.38 3.98 -28.73
CA ASP A 52 -5.60 2.54 -28.92
C ASP A 52 -5.28 1.75 -27.63
N SER A 53 -5.54 0.44 -27.66
CA SER A 53 -5.33 -0.46 -26.53
C SER A 53 -3.86 -0.55 -26.07
N LYS A 54 -2.89 -0.31 -26.95
CA LYS A 54 -1.47 -0.36 -26.63
C LYS A 54 -1.07 0.89 -25.86
N GLU A 55 -1.41 2.07 -26.38
CA GLU A 55 -1.14 3.34 -25.70
C GLU A 55 -1.89 3.45 -24.38
N GLU A 56 -3.14 2.98 -24.33
CA GLU A 56 -3.92 2.90 -23.10
C GLU A 56 -3.20 2.04 -22.05
N LYS A 57 -2.68 0.87 -22.44
CA LYS A 57 -1.88 0.00 -21.55
C LYS A 57 -0.58 0.66 -21.10
N ASN A 58 0.12 1.34 -22.01
CA ASN A 58 1.36 2.06 -21.70
C ASN A 58 1.10 3.17 -20.69
N THR A 59 0.06 3.98 -20.92
CA THR A 59 -0.36 5.07 -20.03
C THR A 59 -0.67 4.56 -18.62
N ARG A 60 -1.48 3.49 -18.51
CA ARG A 60 -1.77 2.87 -17.21
C ARG A 60 -0.51 2.40 -16.49
N SER A 61 0.39 1.77 -17.23
CA SER A 61 1.64 1.23 -16.68
C SER A 61 2.57 2.35 -16.20
N ALA A 62 2.69 3.44 -16.95
CA ALA A 62 3.47 4.61 -16.60
C ALA A 62 2.93 5.32 -15.35
N LEU A 63 1.61 5.53 -15.28
CA LEU A 63 0.95 6.13 -14.12
C LEU A 63 1.13 5.27 -12.87
N LYS A 64 0.91 3.97 -12.97
CA LYS A 64 1.12 3.02 -11.88
C LYS A 64 2.56 3.04 -11.39
N ALA A 65 3.54 2.96 -12.30
CA ALA A 65 4.96 2.99 -11.94
C ALA A 65 5.34 4.31 -11.25
N ALA A 66 4.78 5.44 -11.70
CA ALA A 66 4.99 6.73 -11.06
C ALA A 66 4.45 6.76 -9.63
N VAL A 67 3.23 6.23 -9.41
CA VAL A 67 2.65 6.09 -8.06
C VAL A 67 3.51 5.19 -7.20
N GLU A 68 3.89 4.02 -7.70
CA GLU A 68 4.68 3.04 -6.95
C GLU A 68 6.03 3.57 -6.47
N LYS A 69 6.63 4.48 -7.25
CA LYS A 69 7.91 5.13 -6.93
C LYS A 69 7.80 6.15 -5.79
N VAL A 70 6.65 6.80 -5.62
CA VAL A 70 6.50 7.93 -4.68
C VAL A 70 5.67 7.61 -3.44
N VAL A 71 4.76 6.65 -3.53
CA VAL A 71 3.86 6.29 -2.43
C VAL A 71 4.65 5.61 -1.31
N ASN A 72 4.57 6.20 -0.12
CA ASN A 72 5.26 5.72 1.07
C ASN A 72 4.61 6.31 2.33
N ALA A 73 5.22 6.06 3.50
CA ALA A 73 4.73 6.56 4.78
C ALA A 73 4.74 8.10 4.93
N LYS A 74 5.44 8.86 4.08
CA LYS A 74 5.69 10.33 4.20
C LYS A 74 5.18 11.19 3.04
N THR A 75 4.78 10.59 1.90
CA THR A 75 4.26 11.33 0.73
C THR A 75 2.74 11.18 0.59
N ILE A 76 2.00 12.29 0.45
CA ILE A 76 0.61 12.30 0.01
C ILE A 76 0.58 12.28 -1.51
N VAL A 77 -0.08 11.30 -2.11
CA VAL A 77 -0.15 11.13 -3.56
C VAL A 77 -1.57 11.37 -4.05
N VAL A 78 -1.75 12.29 -4.99
CA VAL A 78 -3.01 12.51 -5.71
C VAL A 78 -2.83 12.03 -7.15
N LEU A 79 -3.59 11.01 -7.55
CA LEU A 79 -3.55 10.48 -8.91
C LEU A 79 -4.71 11.02 -9.74
N ASP A 80 -4.43 11.97 -10.63
CA ASP A 80 -5.32 12.49 -11.66
C ASP A 80 -5.20 11.67 -12.96
N ALA A 81 -6.00 10.62 -13.08
CA ALA A 81 -6.06 9.80 -14.28
C ALA A 81 -7.48 9.29 -14.52
N LEU A 82 -7.71 8.55 -15.62
CA LEU A 82 -9.03 7.94 -15.85
C LEU A 82 -9.41 6.95 -14.73
N ASN A 83 -8.45 6.09 -14.33
CA ASN A 83 -8.61 5.06 -13.31
C ASN A 83 -9.94 4.28 -13.49
N TYR A 84 -10.25 3.95 -14.75
CA TYR A 84 -11.61 3.66 -15.20
C TYR A 84 -11.96 2.18 -15.15
N THR A 85 -10.96 1.30 -15.03
CA THR A 85 -11.21 -0.11 -14.75
C THR A 85 -11.06 -0.42 -13.27
N LYS A 86 -11.89 -1.35 -12.79
CA LYS A 86 -11.84 -1.94 -11.46
C LYS A 86 -10.48 -2.60 -11.18
N GLY A 87 -9.87 -3.21 -12.20
CA GLY A 87 -8.55 -3.81 -12.12
C GLY A 87 -7.46 -2.79 -11.75
N GLU A 88 -7.42 -1.64 -12.43
CA GLU A 88 -6.48 -0.55 -12.13
C GLU A 88 -6.59 -0.08 -10.68
N ARG A 89 -7.83 0.18 -10.22
CA ARG A 89 -8.07 0.64 -8.85
C ARG A 89 -7.69 -0.41 -7.81
N TYR A 90 -7.92 -1.69 -8.10
CA TYR A 90 -7.49 -2.79 -7.23
C TYR A 90 -5.96 -2.88 -7.09
N GLU A 91 -5.22 -2.70 -8.18
CA GLU A 91 -3.75 -2.69 -8.15
C GLU A 91 -3.21 -1.52 -7.31
N LEU A 92 -3.79 -0.32 -7.48
CA LEU A 92 -3.44 0.86 -6.68
C LEU A 92 -3.77 0.66 -5.19
N PHE A 93 -4.92 0.05 -4.88
CA PHE A 93 -5.27 -0.35 -3.52
C PHE A 93 -4.28 -1.35 -2.94
N CYS A 94 -3.86 -2.36 -3.72
CA CYS A 94 -2.84 -3.33 -3.29
C CYS A 94 -1.52 -2.64 -2.96
N LYS A 95 -1.12 -1.64 -3.75
CA LYS A 95 0.08 -0.85 -3.45
C LYS A 95 -0.08 -0.04 -2.18
N ALA A 96 -1.21 0.66 -1.99
CA ALA A 96 -1.49 1.39 -0.75
C ALA A 96 -1.48 0.46 0.48
N LYS A 97 -2.02 -0.76 0.32
CA LYS A 97 -2.00 -1.82 1.33
C LYS A 97 -0.59 -2.27 1.68
N ALA A 98 0.28 -2.44 0.69
CA ALA A 98 1.68 -2.83 0.89
C ALA A 98 2.45 -1.76 1.69
N GLU A 99 2.19 -0.48 1.41
CA GLU A 99 2.79 0.66 2.13
C GLU A 99 2.09 0.98 3.46
N SER A 100 1.09 0.19 3.86
CA SER A 100 0.30 0.41 5.08
C SER A 100 -0.28 1.82 5.19
N THR A 101 -0.76 2.35 4.07
CA THR A 101 -1.27 3.73 3.99
C THR A 101 -2.79 3.79 3.78
N THR A 102 -3.36 4.98 3.96
CA THR A 102 -4.77 5.27 3.64
C THR A 102 -4.97 5.34 2.13
N TYR A 103 -6.15 4.90 1.70
CA TYR A 103 -6.54 4.84 0.30
C TYR A 103 -7.93 5.45 0.14
N CYS A 104 -8.07 6.41 -0.77
CA CYS A 104 -9.31 7.14 -1.01
C CYS A 104 -9.62 7.16 -2.50
N VAL A 105 -10.85 6.77 -2.88
CA VAL A 105 -11.34 6.93 -4.26
C VAL A 105 -12.27 8.14 -4.30
N VAL A 106 -11.95 9.09 -5.19
CA VAL A 106 -12.80 10.24 -5.51
C VAL A 106 -13.35 10.03 -6.92
N TYR A 107 -14.64 9.77 -7.02
CA TYR A 107 -15.32 9.55 -8.28
C TYR A 107 -15.96 10.84 -8.79
N VAL A 108 -15.53 11.31 -9.97
CA VAL A 108 -16.18 12.42 -10.67
C VAL A 108 -17.20 11.86 -11.67
N ASP A 109 -18.44 11.83 -11.22
CA ASP A 109 -19.61 11.27 -11.89
C ASP A 109 -20.25 12.30 -12.82
N THR A 110 -19.74 12.37 -14.05
CA THR A 110 -20.24 13.28 -15.07
C THR A 110 -20.98 12.50 -16.17
N PRO A 111 -22.21 12.90 -16.54
CA PRO A 111 -22.90 12.34 -17.71
C PRO A 111 -22.10 12.52 -19.00
N VAL A 112 -22.18 11.56 -19.92
CA VAL A 112 -21.40 11.55 -21.17
C VAL A 112 -21.68 12.81 -22.00
N GLU A 113 -22.93 13.25 -22.05
CA GLU A 113 -23.37 14.44 -22.78
C GLU A 113 -22.67 15.70 -22.24
N ALA A 114 -22.60 15.86 -20.92
CA ALA A 114 -21.92 16.98 -20.29
C ALA A 114 -20.40 16.92 -20.51
N ALA A 115 -19.81 15.72 -20.48
CA ALA A 115 -18.39 15.53 -20.78
C ALA A 115 -18.07 15.88 -22.25
N LEU A 116 -18.93 15.49 -23.20
CA LEU A 116 -18.80 15.86 -24.62
C LEU A 116 -18.89 17.37 -24.84
N GLN A 117 -19.85 18.04 -24.19
CA GLN A 117 -19.98 19.50 -24.25
C GLN A 117 -18.72 20.20 -23.72
N ARG A 118 -18.20 19.76 -22.56
CA ARG A 118 -16.95 20.30 -22.02
C ARG A 118 -15.76 20.02 -22.92
N ASN A 119 -15.71 18.84 -23.53
CA ASN A 119 -14.65 18.46 -24.46
C ASN A 119 -14.65 19.35 -25.70
N ALA A 120 -15.83 19.71 -26.23
CA ALA A 120 -15.96 20.62 -27.37
C ALA A 120 -15.46 22.05 -27.06
N ALA A 121 -15.56 22.49 -25.80
CA ALA A 121 -15.08 23.81 -25.36
C ALA A 121 -13.57 23.87 -25.09
N ARG A 122 -12.84 22.74 -25.13
CA ARG A 122 -11.39 22.70 -24.88
C ARG A 122 -10.57 22.99 -26.13
N GLU A 123 -9.35 23.48 -25.93
CA GLU A 123 -8.33 23.58 -26.97
C GLU A 123 -7.78 22.18 -27.30
N GLU A 124 -7.32 21.45 -26.29
CA GLU A 124 -6.87 20.05 -26.41
C GLU A 124 -8.05 19.08 -26.37
N ARG A 125 -8.74 18.95 -27.50
CA ARG A 125 -9.92 18.09 -27.62
C ARG A 125 -9.53 16.62 -27.76
N ILE A 126 -10.23 15.76 -27.04
CA ILE A 126 -10.21 14.31 -27.30
C ILE A 126 -11.21 14.04 -28.43
N ASN A 127 -10.92 13.07 -29.30
CA ASN A 127 -11.89 12.64 -30.30
C ASN A 127 -13.22 12.25 -29.60
N PRO A 128 -14.37 12.86 -29.96
CA PRO A 128 -15.66 12.56 -29.32
C PRO A 128 -16.02 11.08 -29.32
N LYS A 129 -15.72 10.36 -30.41
CA LYS A 129 -15.96 8.92 -30.52
C LYS A 129 -15.11 8.12 -29.53
N LEU A 130 -13.84 8.49 -29.38
CA LEU A 130 -12.96 7.86 -28.40
C LEU A 130 -13.44 8.13 -26.96
N LEU A 131 -13.95 9.34 -26.69
CA LEU A 131 -14.53 9.66 -25.39
C LEU A 131 -15.72 8.76 -25.07
N GLU A 132 -16.65 8.58 -26.01
CA GLU A 132 -17.79 7.68 -25.88
C GLU A 132 -17.36 6.23 -25.67
N GLU A 133 -16.37 5.74 -26.44
CA GLU A 133 -15.81 4.40 -26.29
C GLU A 133 -15.12 4.18 -24.93
N LEU A 134 -14.44 5.19 -24.40
CA LEU A 134 -13.85 5.15 -23.06
C LEU A 134 -14.93 5.20 -21.98
N ALA A 135 -15.98 6.00 -22.17
CA ALA A 135 -17.10 6.11 -21.24
C ALA A 135 -17.91 4.81 -21.19
N ALA A 136 -18.15 4.16 -22.33
CA ALA A 136 -18.84 2.86 -22.40
C ALA A 136 -18.07 1.73 -21.70
N ARG A 137 -16.73 1.85 -21.62
CA ARG A 137 -15.85 0.91 -20.91
C ARG A 137 -15.58 1.30 -19.45
N PHE A 138 -16.12 2.43 -18.98
CA PHE A 138 -15.89 2.90 -17.61
C PHE A 138 -16.62 2.01 -16.60
N GLU A 139 -15.86 1.37 -15.71
CA GLU A 139 -16.41 0.55 -14.62
C GLU A 139 -16.59 1.43 -13.38
N VAL A 140 -17.83 1.83 -13.13
CA VAL A 140 -18.20 2.68 -11.99
C VAL A 140 -17.72 2.07 -10.66
N PRO A 141 -17.06 2.84 -9.78
CA PRO A 141 -16.62 2.37 -8.47
C PRO A 141 -17.78 1.81 -7.64
N VAL A 142 -17.57 0.67 -7.00
CA VAL A 142 -18.63 -0.07 -6.29
C VAL A 142 -18.54 0.14 -4.79
N GLU A 143 -19.53 0.81 -4.19
CA GLU A 143 -19.61 1.12 -2.75
C GLU A 143 -19.44 -0.10 -1.83
N LYS A 144 -19.97 -1.26 -2.22
CA LYS A 144 -19.87 -2.50 -1.42
C LYS A 144 -18.44 -3.03 -1.31
N ASN A 145 -17.57 -2.69 -2.25
CA ASN A 145 -16.19 -3.13 -2.24
C ASN A 145 -15.36 -2.10 -1.46
N ARG A 146 -14.89 -2.45 -0.26
CA ARG A 146 -14.09 -1.53 0.57
C ARG A 146 -12.92 -0.85 -0.18
N TRP A 147 -12.30 -1.56 -1.10
CA TRP A 147 -11.17 -1.08 -1.90
C TRP A 147 -11.59 -0.30 -3.15
N ASP A 148 -12.85 -0.39 -3.55
CA ASP A 148 -13.40 0.29 -4.74
C ASP A 148 -14.47 1.34 -4.37
N SER A 149 -14.77 1.50 -3.09
CA SER A 149 -15.83 2.38 -2.63
C SER A 149 -15.46 3.84 -2.95
N PRO A 150 -16.29 4.57 -3.70
CA PRO A 150 -16.08 6.00 -3.92
C PRO A 150 -16.40 6.74 -2.62
N LEU A 151 -15.38 7.01 -1.80
CA LEU A 151 -15.56 7.74 -0.53
C LEU A 151 -16.11 9.15 -0.76
N PHE A 152 -15.83 9.70 -1.93
CA PHE A 152 -16.42 10.95 -2.43
C PHE A 152 -16.93 10.72 -3.84
N ARG A 153 -18.18 11.10 -4.09
CA ARG A 153 -18.79 11.14 -5.42
C ARG A 153 -19.12 12.60 -5.72
N LEU A 154 -18.54 13.14 -6.77
CA LEU A 154 -18.70 14.51 -7.22
C LEU A 154 -19.41 14.54 -8.56
N THR A 155 -20.45 15.33 -8.67
CA THR A 155 -21.18 15.62 -9.89
C THR A 155 -20.79 17.00 -10.43
N PRO A 156 -21.06 17.30 -11.71
CA PRO A 156 -20.80 18.61 -12.32
C PRO A 156 -21.33 19.82 -11.54
N GLY A 157 -22.42 19.64 -10.78
CA GLY A 157 -23.05 20.72 -10.01
C GLY A 157 -22.39 20.96 -8.65
N ASP A 158 -21.57 20.03 -8.17
CA ASP A 158 -20.96 20.12 -6.84
C ASP A 158 -19.76 21.06 -6.79
N PHE A 159 -19.15 21.36 -7.95
CA PHE A 159 -17.96 22.21 -8.01
C PHE A 159 -17.84 23.00 -9.31
N THR A 160 -17.19 24.17 -9.22
CA THR A 160 -16.92 25.07 -10.34
C THR A 160 -15.54 24.82 -10.96
N SER A 161 -15.24 25.50 -12.08
CA SER A 161 -14.01 25.29 -12.85
C SER A 161 -12.72 25.66 -12.11
N ASP A 162 -12.80 26.51 -11.09
CA ASP A 162 -11.71 26.87 -10.17
C ASP A 162 -11.57 25.88 -8.99
N GLY A 163 -12.42 24.85 -8.92
CA GLY A 163 -12.42 23.85 -7.86
C GLY A 163 -13.20 24.25 -6.61
N THR A 164 -13.85 25.42 -6.59
CA THR A 164 -14.74 25.80 -5.49
C THR A 164 -15.90 24.80 -5.40
N GLY A 165 -16.21 24.31 -4.20
CA GLY A 165 -17.26 23.30 -3.94
C GLY A 165 -16.74 21.87 -3.78
N VAL A 166 -15.51 21.57 -4.21
CA VAL A 166 -14.86 20.29 -3.88
C VAL A 166 -14.75 20.17 -2.34
N PRO A 167 -15.10 19.02 -1.72
CA PRO A 167 -15.07 18.84 -0.27
C PRO A 167 -13.64 18.62 0.25
N LEU A 168 -12.77 19.62 0.07
CA LEU A 168 -11.33 19.54 0.29
C LEU A 168 -10.96 19.18 1.73
N ASP A 169 -11.61 19.79 2.72
CA ASP A 169 -11.38 19.51 4.14
C ASP A 169 -11.79 18.07 4.49
N ALA A 170 -12.96 17.62 4.02
CA ALA A 170 -13.46 16.27 4.29
C ALA A 170 -12.57 15.19 3.64
N ILE A 171 -12.07 15.45 2.42
CA ILE A 171 -11.08 14.56 1.78
C ILE A 171 -9.80 14.54 2.62
N THR A 172 -9.30 15.69 3.06
CA THR A 172 -8.09 15.83 3.87
C THR A 172 -8.21 15.06 5.20
N GLU A 173 -9.33 15.21 5.90
CA GLU A 173 -9.62 14.46 7.14
C GLU A 173 -9.67 12.95 6.88
N THR A 174 -10.37 12.53 5.83
CA THR A 174 -10.50 11.10 5.46
C THR A 174 -9.14 10.47 5.17
N ILE A 175 -8.25 11.20 4.52
CA ILE A 175 -6.95 10.66 4.14
C ILE A 175 -5.93 10.69 5.30
N ARG A 176 -6.07 11.61 6.26
CA ARG A 176 -5.19 11.69 7.45
C ARG A 176 -5.64 10.79 8.59
N PHE A 177 -6.95 10.73 8.85
CA PHE A 177 -7.52 10.02 10.01
C PHE A 177 -8.28 8.74 9.62
N GLY A 178 -8.42 8.47 8.32
CA GLY A 178 -9.03 7.25 7.84
C GLY A 178 -8.26 5.99 8.24
N LYS A 179 -8.96 4.84 8.22
CA LYS A 179 -8.35 3.55 8.53
C LYS A 179 -7.29 3.20 7.49
N THR A 180 -6.03 3.07 7.92
CA THR A 180 -4.94 2.56 7.07
C THR A 180 -5.30 1.18 6.54
N VAL A 181 -5.02 0.95 5.25
CA VAL A 181 -5.14 -0.37 4.67
C VAL A 181 -3.87 -1.13 5.02
N GLN A 182 -3.96 -2.12 5.90
CA GLN A 182 -2.78 -2.91 6.27
C GLN A 182 -2.69 -4.19 5.44
N ALA A 183 -1.49 -4.47 4.94
CA ALA A 183 -1.14 -5.78 4.44
C ALA A 183 -1.38 -6.81 5.56
N GLY A 184 -2.14 -7.87 5.27
CA GLY A 184 -2.13 -9.04 6.13
C GLY A 184 -0.68 -9.54 6.23
N LEU A 185 -0.31 -10.17 7.34
CA LEU A 185 1.06 -10.70 7.58
C LEU A 185 1.58 -11.62 6.45
N ALA A 186 0.71 -12.10 5.56
CA ALA A 186 1.04 -12.89 4.38
C ALA A 186 1.51 -12.08 3.14
N THR A 187 1.34 -10.75 3.13
CA THR A 187 1.57 -9.86 1.96
C THR A 187 2.59 -8.76 2.21
N LYS A 188 3.20 -8.68 3.41
CA LYS A 188 4.41 -7.86 3.57
C LYS A 188 5.49 -8.54 2.73
N ALA A 189 6.06 -7.81 1.76
CA ALA A 189 7.26 -8.26 1.08
C ALA A 189 8.27 -8.64 2.16
N ALA A 190 8.81 -9.85 2.08
CA ALA A 190 9.87 -10.24 3.00
C ALA A 190 10.97 -9.18 2.90
N PRO A 191 11.51 -8.67 4.02
CA PRO A 191 12.72 -7.86 3.95
C PRO A 191 13.73 -8.65 3.11
N ALA A 192 14.44 -7.97 2.20
CA ALA A 192 15.45 -8.59 1.37
C ALA A 192 16.34 -9.44 2.28
N ALA A 193 16.27 -10.77 2.14
CA ALA A 193 17.01 -11.65 3.01
C ALA A 193 18.49 -11.30 2.82
N GLU A 194 19.11 -10.80 3.89
CA GLU A 194 20.55 -10.54 3.90
C GLU A 194 21.25 -11.83 3.46
N THR A 195 22.31 -11.72 2.66
CA THR A 195 23.02 -12.87 2.05
C THR A 195 23.46 -13.91 3.10
N SER A 196 23.54 -13.52 4.37
CA SER A 196 23.89 -14.32 5.55
C SER A 196 22.69 -14.87 6.35
N PHE A 197 21.44 -14.60 5.99
CA PHE A 197 20.27 -14.90 6.82
C PHE A 197 20.16 -16.39 7.22
N LEU A 198 20.37 -17.30 6.27
CA LEU A 198 20.28 -18.74 6.55
C LEU A 198 21.39 -19.22 7.49
N GLN A 199 22.59 -18.64 7.38
CA GLN A 199 23.71 -18.92 8.26
C GLN A 199 23.42 -18.39 9.66
N ALA A 200 23.01 -17.13 9.77
CA ALA A 200 22.66 -16.52 11.05
C ALA A 200 21.49 -17.22 11.74
N LEU A 201 20.48 -17.67 10.97
CA LEU A 201 19.36 -18.45 11.49
C LEU A 201 19.81 -19.78 12.10
N ASP A 202 20.73 -20.49 11.44
CA ASP A 202 21.24 -21.75 11.95
C ASP A 202 22.10 -21.55 13.21
N GLU A 203 23.03 -20.59 13.17
CA GLU A 203 23.96 -20.26 14.27
C GLU A 203 23.22 -19.77 15.53
N VAL A 204 22.34 -18.77 15.39
CA VAL A 204 21.62 -18.18 16.53
C VAL A 204 20.68 -19.20 17.18
N THR A 205 19.92 -19.96 16.37
CA THR A 205 19.00 -20.96 16.94
C THR A 205 19.74 -22.13 17.59
N SER A 206 20.90 -22.54 17.07
CA SER A 206 21.74 -23.56 17.72
C SER A 206 22.25 -23.08 19.08
N ALA A 207 22.80 -21.86 19.14
CA ALA A 207 23.33 -21.31 20.37
C ALA A 207 22.26 -21.16 21.48
N ILE A 208 21.02 -20.78 21.12
CA ILE A 208 19.89 -20.74 22.06
C ILE A 208 19.52 -22.15 22.57
N VAL A 209 19.48 -23.14 21.68
CA VAL A 209 19.21 -24.54 22.07
C VAL A 209 20.28 -25.06 23.01
N ASP A 210 21.55 -24.81 22.72
CA ASP A 210 22.66 -25.26 23.56
C ASP A 210 22.62 -24.60 24.93
N ALA A 211 22.38 -23.27 24.99
CA ALA A 211 22.23 -22.54 26.25
C ALA A 211 21.07 -23.09 27.10
N LEU A 212 19.92 -23.37 26.47
CA LEU A 212 18.76 -23.97 27.13
C LEU A 212 19.10 -25.36 27.69
N LEU A 213 19.70 -26.24 26.90
CA LEU A 213 20.02 -27.61 27.32
C LEU A 213 21.13 -27.68 28.38
N VAL A 214 22.05 -26.72 28.40
CA VAL A 214 23.02 -26.57 29.49
C VAL A 214 22.30 -26.12 30.77
N HIS A 215 21.52 -25.04 30.70
CA HIS A 215 20.80 -24.54 31.87
C HIS A 215 19.86 -25.58 32.47
N GLN A 216 19.13 -26.33 31.64
CA GLN A 216 18.22 -27.36 32.15
C GLN A 216 18.94 -28.52 32.84
N ARG A 217 20.21 -28.78 32.51
CA ARG A 217 21.02 -29.78 33.23
C ARG A 217 21.45 -29.27 34.60
N ASP A 218 21.77 -27.99 34.71
CA ASP A 218 22.36 -27.42 35.92
C ASP A 218 21.30 -26.92 36.92
N ALA A 219 20.22 -26.32 36.42
CA ALA A 219 19.25 -25.56 37.22
C ALA A 219 17.79 -26.01 37.04
N GLY A 220 17.51 -26.98 36.15
CA GLY A 220 16.16 -27.53 35.96
C GLY A 220 15.32 -26.78 34.94
N VAL A 221 14.28 -26.07 35.35
CA VAL A 221 13.37 -25.39 34.40
C VAL A 221 13.92 -24.02 34.01
N ALA A 222 13.97 -23.73 32.71
CA ALA A 222 14.43 -22.43 32.21
C ALA A 222 13.33 -21.36 32.31
N ASP A 223 13.14 -20.84 33.51
CA ASP A 223 12.27 -19.69 33.79
C ASP A 223 13.14 -18.45 34.09
N GLY A 224 12.99 -17.41 33.27
CA GLY A 224 13.80 -16.19 33.33
C GLY A 224 15.22 -16.33 32.77
N LEU A 225 15.52 -17.39 32.01
CA LEU A 225 16.85 -17.60 31.42
C LEU A 225 17.14 -16.55 30.34
N ARG A 226 18.17 -15.73 30.57
CA ARG A 226 18.75 -14.83 29.57
C ARG A 226 19.83 -15.55 28.78
N VAL A 227 19.63 -15.70 27.48
CA VAL A 227 20.66 -16.26 26.59
C VAL A 227 21.75 -15.20 26.37
N PRO A 228 23.03 -15.49 26.61
CA PRO A 228 24.11 -14.49 26.64
C PRO A 228 24.52 -13.90 25.27
N LEU A 229 23.72 -14.11 24.21
CA LEU A 229 23.98 -13.53 22.89
C LEU A 229 23.60 -12.05 22.90
N HIS A 230 24.52 -11.20 22.47
CA HIS A 230 24.56 -9.74 22.69
C HIS A 230 23.45 -8.92 21.98
N THR A 231 22.40 -9.59 21.52
CA THR A 231 21.31 -9.03 20.72
C THR A 231 19.93 -9.58 21.10
N ILE A 232 19.82 -10.43 22.14
CA ILE A 232 18.55 -11.00 22.58
C ILE A 232 18.06 -10.23 23.80
N SER A 233 16.91 -9.57 23.66
CA SER A 233 16.23 -8.85 24.74
C SER A 233 15.25 -9.74 25.49
N SER A 234 14.77 -10.82 24.85
CA SER A 234 13.77 -11.73 25.39
C SER A 234 14.37 -12.80 26.31
N GLU A 235 13.62 -13.16 27.35
CA GLU A 235 13.94 -14.24 28.30
C GLU A 235 13.16 -15.51 27.96
N LEU A 236 13.80 -16.67 28.14
CA LEU A 236 13.11 -17.97 28.12
C LEU A 236 12.31 -18.15 29.41
N ARG A 237 11.03 -18.51 29.27
CA ARG A 237 10.04 -18.64 30.35
C ARG A 237 9.25 -19.93 30.16
N LEU A 238 9.92 -21.06 30.32
CA LEU A 238 9.31 -22.37 30.16
C LEU A 238 8.67 -22.79 31.49
N THR A 239 7.50 -23.40 31.46
CA THR A 239 6.82 -23.89 32.66
C THR A 239 7.25 -25.30 33.06
N ARG A 240 7.92 -25.99 32.13
CA ARG A 240 8.47 -27.34 32.29
C ARG A 240 9.78 -27.48 31.51
N PRO A 241 10.63 -28.48 31.84
CA PRO A 241 11.80 -28.74 31.02
C PRO A 241 11.40 -29.37 29.68
N LEU A 242 12.08 -28.96 28.61
CA LEU A 242 11.96 -29.56 27.29
C LEU A 242 13.07 -30.60 27.10
N SER A 243 12.72 -31.81 26.66
CA SER A 243 13.71 -32.81 26.31
C SER A 243 14.59 -32.36 25.13
N THR A 244 15.76 -32.98 25.00
CA THR A 244 16.64 -32.77 23.84
C THR A 244 15.92 -33.04 22.51
N ALA A 245 15.03 -34.04 22.49
CA ALA A 245 14.26 -34.38 21.30
C ALA A 245 13.21 -33.31 20.95
N GLU A 246 12.47 -32.81 21.95
CA GLU A 246 11.50 -31.72 21.78
C GLU A 246 12.19 -30.43 21.32
N THR A 247 13.26 -30.02 22.01
CA THR A 247 13.98 -28.79 21.71
C THR A 247 14.52 -28.78 20.27
N ARG A 248 15.11 -29.90 19.83
CA ARG A 248 15.58 -30.06 18.44
C ARG A 248 14.44 -30.10 17.43
N ARG A 249 13.28 -30.66 17.79
CA ARG A 249 12.09 -30.67 16.93
C ARG A 249 11.54 -29.26 16.75
N HIS A 250 11.38 -28.50 17.83
CA HIS A 250 10.94 -27.11 17.81
C HIS A 250 11.89 -26.23 16.99
N ARG A 251 13.21 -26.39 17.14
CA ARG A 251 14.20 -25.72 16.27
C ARG A 251 13.98 -26.02 14.79
N ARG A 252 13.83 -27.29 14.40
CA ARG A 252 13.59 -27.66 12.99
C ARG A 252 12.28 -27.06 12.45
N GLN A 253 11.22 -27.07 13.26
CA GLN A 253 9.93 -26.50 12.88
C GLN A 253 10.01 -24.99 12.69
N TYR A 254 10.67 -24.29 13.63
CA TYR A 254 10.92 -22.86 13.53
C TYR A 254 11.71 -22.51 12.27
N ILE A 255 12.85 -23.18 12.02
CA ILE A 255 13.65 -22.96 10.81
C ILE A 255 12.82 -23.12 9.54
N LYS A 256 11.95 -24.15 9.47
CA LYS A 256 11.07 -24.37 8.32
C LYS A 256 10.08 -23.22 8.13
N ILE A 257 9.50 -22.70 9.20
CA ILE A 257 8.54 -21.59 9.17
C ILE A 257 9.24 -20.29 8.78
N THR A 258 10.37 -19.96 9.40
CA THR A 258 11.12 -18.71 9.18
C THR A 258 11.77 -18.67 7.80
N ARG A 259 12.11 -19.82 7.20
CA ARG A 259 12.52 -19.89 5.78
C ARG A 259 11.44 -19.44 4.81
N LEU A 260 10.15 -19.62 5.14
CA LEU A 260 9.04 -19.16 4.32
C LEU A 260 8.78 -17.66 4.48
N ARG A 261 9.20 -17.07 5.60
CA ARG A 261 9.07 -15.64 5.90
C ARG A 261 10.31 -15.15 6.67
N PRO A 262 11.38 -14.77 5.95
CA PRO A 262 12.59 -14.23 6.55
C PRO A 262 12.32 -12.99 7.41
N CYS A 263 13.06 -12.86 8.50
CA CYS A 263 13.09 -11.67 9.36
C CYS A 263 14.49 -11.02 9.30
N ALA A 264 14.63 -9.84 9.89
CA ALA A 264 15.95 -9.23 10.06
C ALA A 264 16.85 -10.12 10.94
N VAL A 265 18.14 -10.21 10.63
CA VAL A 265 19.10 -11.06 11.37
C VAL A 265 19.12 -10.73 12.86
N ALA A 266 19.05 -9.45 13.20
CA ALA A 266 18.99 -8.98 14.59
C ALA A 266 17.76 -9.48 15.36
N ALA A 267 16.66 -9.80 14.68
CA ALA A 267 15.40 -10.22 15.31
C ALA A 267 15.28 -11.75 15.46
N ILE A 268 16.18 -12.54 14.88
CA ILE A 268 16.10 -14.02 14.88
C ILE A 268 16.04 -14.57 16.31
N GLY A 269 16.90 -14.04 17.19
CA GLY A 269 17.02 -14.53 18.57
C GLY A 269 15.75 -14.31 19.38
N ASP A 270 15.26 -13.07 19.40
CA ASP A 270 14.04 -12.71 20.14
C ASP A 270 12.82 -13.51 19.66
N LEU A 271 12.66 -13.64 18.33
CA LEU A 271 11.53 -14.37 17.75
C LEU A 271 11.61 -15.88 18.02
N PHE A 272 12.82 -16.46 18.09
CA PHE A 272 12.97 -17.87 18.42
C PHE A 272 12.71 -18.15 19.90
N VAL A 273 13.16 -17.25 20.79
CA VAL A 273 12.84 -17.31 22.23
C VAL A 273 11.34 -17.21 22.46
N GLU A 274 10.67 -16.26 21.81
CA GLU A 274 9.22 -16.12 21.88
C GLU A 274 8.50 -17.37 21.36
N TYR A 275 8.98 -17.95 20.26
CA TYR A 275 8.45 -19.22 19.75
C TYR A 275 8.59 -20.35 20.78
N LEU A 276 9.76 -20.51 21.41
CA LEU A 276 9.99 -21.55 22.42
C LEU A 276 9.09 -21.37 23.65
N ASN A 277 8.87 -20.12 24.09
CA ASN A 277 7.97 -19.79 25.19
C ASN A 277 6.51 -20.18 24.89
N GLN A 278 6.11 -20.30 23.63
CA GLN A 278 4.78 -20.80 23.24
C GLN A 278 4.68 -22.34 23.20
N GLN A 279 5.80 -23.05 23.34
CA GLN A 279 5.85 -24.52 23.23
C GLN A 279 6.06 -25.22 24.58
N GLY A 280 6.40 -24.48 25.65
CA GLY A 280 6.75 -25.00 26.97
C GLY A 280 5.98 -24.36 28.11
#